data_AF-A0A7C8AL75-F1
#
_entry.id   AF-A0A7C8AL75-F1
#
_cell.length_a   1.000
_cell.length_b   1.000
_cell.length_c   1.000
_cell.angle_alpha   90.00
_cell.angle_beta   90.00
_cell.angle_gamma   90.00
#
_symmetry.space_group_name_H-M   'P 1'
#
loop_
_entity.id
_entity.type
_entity.pdbx_description
1 polymer ?
#
loop_
_entity_poly.entity_id
_entity_poly.type
_entity_poly.pdbx_seq_one_letter_code
_entity_poly.pdbx_strand_id
1 'polypeptide(L)'
;MRLEMTEMLMALEAEFGIEIDDEANDIRTVGDLHDYIMTRLELRPAERFCLSDEAFGKLRQALAEQLDVREADIVAGAKMEDLVPRKGRRAHWRAVSKRLGWRLPELCRPPYLKVLQWMLCSPLLICWTALFLATAFILFVYSEVPLIARCFHVLAVLWLYVTGPWLCYRFTLFLVKPWANRFPSDCETFAGVVHAVTRLNRRFIARQDESTARGAPERCGSPPTFFTLRAALMDRLGLAKHRVQLDTKMSDLIPRKNRRPLWRELGEALDWRLPRLRRPTSLVLSVGLLWLICGAVTFGILAPFVQSQGFGTKWAVAGCVAAYALLTWPYYYLASRLTTPLAVCFPSGCATVGKAVMNLLFLNRDKIVPKGQRTSEEKVWWRMKEIIVERLDVKPHEVTRDARFFEDLGAS
;
A
#
# COMPACT_ATOMS: atom_id res chain seq x y z
N MET A 1 -38.61 -18.10 29.95
CA MET A 1 -39.20 -16.90 29.35
C MET A 1 -38.12 -15.93 28.90
N ARG A 2 -37.20 -15.43 29.74
CA ARG A 2 -35.94 -14.67 29.42
C ARG A 2 -35.01 -15.14 28.26
N LEU A 3 -35.36 -16.22 27.56
CA LEU A 3 -34.58 -16.87 26.50
C LEU A 3 -34.89 -16.29 25.10
N GLU A 4 -36.07 -15.72 24.85
CA GLU A 4 -36.46 -15.27 23.51
C GLU A 4 -35.70 -14.01 23.07
N MET A 5 -35.54 -13.04 23.98
CA MET A 5 -34.73 -11.85 23.73
C MET A 5 -33.25 -12.21 23.52
N THR A 6 -32.70 -13.11 24.36
CA THR A 6 -31.29 -13.52 24.25
C THR A 6 -31.04 -14.32 22.98
N GLU A 7 -31.99 -15.16 22.53
CA GLU A 7 -31.92 -15.87 21.26
C GLU A 7 -31.98 -14.93 20.04
N MET A 8 -32.86 -13.93 20.08
CA MET A 8 -32.91 -12.88 19.06
C MET A 8 -31.59 -12.09 19.01
N LEU A 9 -31.04 -11.69 20.16
CA LEU A 9 -29.76 -10.99 20.24
C LEU A 9 -28.61 -11.85 19.68
N MET A 10 -28.56 -13.15 19.99
CA MET A 10 -27.58 -14.07 19.39
C MET A 10 -27.75 -14.20 17.86
N ALA A 11 -28.99 -14.22 17.36
CA ALA A 11 -29.26 -14.24 15.93
C ALA A 11 -28.80 -12.94 15.24
N LEU A 12 -28.99 -11.79 15.90
CA LEU A 12 -28.52 -10.48 15.43
C LEU A 12 -26.98 -10.39 15.47
N GLU A 13 -26.33 -10.86 16.53
CA GLU A 13 -24.87 -11.00 16.61
C GLU A 13 -24.33 -11.85 15.47
N ALA A 14 -24.94 -13.01 15.25
CA ALA A 14 -24.55 -13.90 14.17
C ALA A 14 -24.73 -13.20 12.82
N GLU A 15 -25.88 -12.57 12.57
CA GLU A 15 -26.19 -11.95 11.29
C GLU A 15 -25.27 -10.75 10.99
N PHE A 16 -25.23 -9.80 11.92
CA PHE A 16 -24.51 -8.53 11.78
C PHE A 16 -23.04 -8.62 12.20
N GLY A 17 -22.58 -9.75 12.74
CA GLY A 17 -21.18 -9.94 13.14
C GLY A 17 -20.71 -8.98 14.23
N ILE A 18 -21.63 -8.54 15.08
CA ILE A 18 -21.36 -7.67 16.24
C ILE A 18 -21.28 -8.54 17.50
N GLU A 19 -20.68 -8.00 18.56
CA GLU A 19 -20.70 -8.58 19.91
C GLU A 19 -21.58 -7.64 20.74
N ILE A 20 -22.68 -8.19 21.24
CA ILE A 20 -23.68 -7.51 22.03
C ILE A 20 -23.24 -7.69 23.49
N ASP A 21 -23.06 -6.57 24.18
CA ASP A 21 -22.68 -6.54 25.58
C ASP A 21 -23.91 -6.42 26.50
N ASP A 22 -23.67 -6.48 27.80
CA ASP A 22 -24.73 -6.47 28.81
C ASP A 22 -25.60 -5.20 28.78
N GLU A 23 -25.13 -4.11 28.17
CA GLU A 23 -25.86 -2.86 27.94
C GLU A 23 -27.09 -3.06 27.03
N ALA A 24 -27.09 -4.10 26.20
CA ALA A 24 -28.23 -4.43 25.34
C ALA A 24 -29.45 -4.90 26.13
N ASN A 25 -29.28 -5.29 27.39
CA ASN A 25 -30.42 -5.62 28.26
C ASN A 25 -31.28 -4.39 28.61
N ASP A 26 -30.75 -3.18 28.44
CA ASP A 26 -31.48 -1.94 28.72
C ASP A 26 -32.28 -1.43 27.51
N ILE A 27 -32.22 -2.13 26.36
CA ILE A 27 -32.95 -1.80 25.13
C ILE A 27 -34.44 -2.07 25.33
N ARG A 28 -35.28 -1.04 25.11
CA ARG A 28 -36.72 -1.13 25.37
C ARG A 28 -37.56 -1.17 24.10
N THR A 29 -37.16 -0.44 23.06
CA THR A 29 -37.89 -0.34 21.79
C THR A 29 -37.10 -0.91 20.62
N VAL A 30 -37.81 -1.26 19.55
CA VAL A 30 -37.19 -1.68 18.27
C VAL A 30 -36.31 -0.56 17.68
N GLY A 31 -36.67 0.71 17.90
CA GLY A 31 -35.85 1.87 17.57
C GLY A 31 -34.53 1.89 18.34
N ASP A 32 -34.58 1.65 19.66
CA ASP A 32 -33.37 1.58 20.49
C ASP A 32 -32.44 0.44 20.03
N LEU A 33 -33.01 -0.72 19.64
CA LEU A 33 -32.24 -1.84 19.12
C LEU A 33 -31.58 -1.50 17.77
N HIS A 34 -32.33 -0.86 16.88
CA HIS A 34 -31.81 -0.38 15.61
C HIS A 34 -30.64 0.58 15.81
N ASP A 35 -30.79 1.55 16.71
CA ASP A 35 -29.78 2.58 16.97
C ASP A 35 -28.55 1.99 17.69
N TYR A 36 -28.75 1.02 18.58
CA TYR A 36 -27.68 0.24 19.19
C TYR A 36 -26.90 -0.56 18.16
N ILE A 37 -27.58 -1.29 17.26
CA ILE A 37 -26.94 -2.05 16.17
C ILE A 37 -26.16 -1.12 15.25
N MET A 38 -26.75 0.02 14.86
CA MET A 38 -26.09 1.03 14.03
C MET A 38 -24.82 1.55 14.70
N THR A 39 -24.90 1.89 15.99
CA THR A 39 -23.74 2.35 16.78
C THR A 39 -22.65 1.28 16.85
N ARG A 40 -23.00 0.00 17.05
CA ARG A 40 -22.03 -1.10 17.13
C ARG A 40 -21.41 -1.46 15.77
N LEU A 41 -22.16 -1.28 14.68
CA LEU A 41 -21.64 -1.37 13.30
C LEU A 41 -20.67 -0.23 12.97
N GLU A 42 -20.84 0.93 13.58
CA GLU A 42 -19.92 2.08 13.45
C GLU A 42 -18.65 1.92 14.30
N LEU A 43 -18.72 1.29 15.48
CA LEU A 43 -17.60 1.27 16.44
C LEU A 43 -16.53 0.18 16.23
N ARG A 44 -16.71 -0.80 15.34
CA ARG A 44 -15.69 -1.80 15.01
C ARG A 44 -15.53 -1.92 13.50
N PRO A 45 -14.60 -1.21 12.79
CA PRO A 45 -13.34 -0.58 13.20
C PRO A 45 -13.18 0.84 12.61
N ALA A 46 -14.14 1.75 12.76
CA ALA A 46 -14.21 3.00 11.98
C ALA A 46 -12.98 3.94 12.09
N GLU A 47 -12.19 3.91 13.17
CA GLU A 47 -11.04 4.81 13.33
C GLU A 47 -9.95 4.69 12.25
N ARG A 48 -9.78 3.53 11.59
CA ARG A 48 -8.83 3.40 10.46
C ARG A 48 -9.53 3.44 9.10
N PHE A 49 -10.85 3.29 9.09
CA PHE A 49 -11.62 2.94 7.91
C PHE A 49 -12.35 4.19 7.34
N CYS A 50 -12.82 5.12 8.19
CA CYS A 50 -13.34 6.43 7.74
C CYS A 50 -12.24 7.45 7.40
N LEU A 51 -11.05 7.34 8.02
CA LEU A 51 -9.91 8.22 7.74
C LEU A 51 -9.44 8.16 6.27
N SER A 52 -9.61 7.01 5.60
CA SER A 52 -9.30 6.89 4.17
C SER A 52 -10.36 7.50 3.26
N ASP A 53 -11.63 7.48 3.65
CA ASP A 53 -12.72 8.08 2.87
C ASP A 53 -12.70 9.61 2.97
N GLU A 54 -12.46 10.14 4.17
CA GLU A 54 -12.28 11.57 4.41
C GLU A 54 -11.01 12.09 3.73
N ALA A 55 -9.91 11.35 3.84
CA ALA A 55 -8.68 11.65 3.11
C ALA A 55 -8.88 11.65 1.59
N PHE A 56 -9.70 10.72 1.08
CA PHE A 56 -10.03 10.64 -0.33
C PHE A 56 -10.81 11.87 -0.78
N GLY A 57 -11.89 12.25 -0.07
CA GLY A 57 -12.75 13.39 -0.41
C GLY A 57 -11.97 14.70 -0.43
N LYS A 58 -11.33 15.03 0.68
CA LYS A 58 -10.54 16.27 0.82
C LYS A 58 -9.38 16.35 -0.17
N LEU A 59 -8.66 15.24 -0.41
CA LEU A 59 -7.58 15.23 -1.40
C LEU A 59 -8.13 15.37 -2.83
N ARG A 60 -9.24 14.70 -3.14
CA ARG A 60 -9.89 14.77 -4.45
C ARG A 60 -10.33 16.20 -4.75
N GLN A 61 -11.04 16.83 -3.82
CA GLN A 61 -11.49 18.21 -3.94
C GLN A 61 -10.30 19.16 -4.12
N ALA A 62 -9.27 19.06 -3.27
CA ALA A 62 -8.11 19.92 -3.37
C ALA A 62 -7.34 19.76 -4.70
N LEU A 63 -7.30 18.55 -5.26
CA LEU A 63 -6.69 18.30 -6.58
C LEU A 63 -7.57 18.82 -7.72
N ALA A 64 -8.88 18.57 -7.68
CA ALA A 64 -9.83 19.04 -8.68
C ALA A 64 -9.76 20.55 -8.85
N GLU A 65 -9.79 21.28 -7.74
CA GLU A 65 -9.69 22.74 -7.75
C GLU A 65 -8.29 23.25 -8.16
N GLN A 66 -7.21 22.58 -7.73
CA GLN A 66 -5.86 23.03 -8.04
C GLN A 66 -5.45 22.80 -9.51
N LEU A 67 -6.09 21.84 -10.18
CA LEU A 67 -5.78 21.40 -11.54
C LEU A 67 -6.88 21.73 -12.55
N ASP A 68 -7.97 22.36 -12.09
CA ASP A 68 -9.17 22.66 -12.88
C ASP A 68 -9.73 21.44 -13.61
N VAL A 69 -9.84 20.32 -12.89
CA VAL A 69 -10.37 19.05 -13.40
C VAL A 69 -11.66 18.70 -12.66
N ARG A 70 -12.63 18.11 -13.37
CA ARG A 70 -13.88 17.69 -12.73
C ARG A 70 -13.60 16.60 -11.69
N GLU A 71 -14.18 16.73 -10.50
CA GLU A 71 -14.07 15.71 -9.44
C GLU A 71 -14.53 14.30 -9.87
N ALA A 72 -15.42 14.21 -10.85
CA ALA A 72 -15.88 12.94 -11.40
C ALA A 72 -14.78 12.18 -12.16
N ASP A 73 -13.79 12.88 -12.71
CA ASP A 73 -12.70 12.27 -13.47
C ASP A 73 -11.60 11.71 -12.54
N ILE A 74 -11.62 12.08 -11.25
CA ILE A 74 -10.67 11.63 -10.23
C ILE A 74 -11.23 10.40 -9.50
N VAL A 75 -11.14 9.25 -10.18
CA VAL A 75 -11.52 7.95 -9.63
C VAL A 75 -10.36 7.29 -8.88
N ALA A 76 -10.64 6.33 -7.98
CA ALA A 76 -9.60 5.68 -7.18
C ALA A 76 -8.49 5.03 -8.04
N GLY A 77 -8.87 4.40 -9.15
CA GLY A 77 -7.95 3.78 -10.11
C GLY A 77 -7.28 4.75 -11.08
N ALA A 78 -7.57 6.05 -11.03
CA ALA A 78 -6.99 7.03 -11.94
C ALA A 78 -5.49 7.12 -11.70
N LYS A 79 -4.71 7.13 -12.78
CA LYS A 79 -3.25 7.24 -12.69
C LYS A 79 -2.88 8.67 -12.32
N MET A 80 -2.01 8.81 -11.33
CA MET A 80 -1.54 10.13 -10.90
C MET A 80 -0.74 10.86 -11.96
N GLU A 81 -0.11 10.13 -12.89
CA GLU A 81 0.59 10.74 -14.02
C GLU A 81 -0.34 11.43 -15.01
N ASP A 82 -1.55 10.90 -15.18
CA ASP A 82 -2.58 11.43 -16.07
C ASP A 82 -3.31 12.59 -15.39
N LEU A 83 -3.59 12.47 -14.08
CA LEU A 83 -4.25 13.50 -13.28
C LEU A 83 -3.36 14.72 -13.02
N VAL A 84 -2.08 14.51 -12.72
CA VAL A 84 -1.13 15.58 -12.38
C VAL A 84 -0.01 15.60 -13.43
N PRO A 85 -0.14 16.44 -14.48
CA PRO A 85 0.83 16.50 -15.57
C PRO A 85 2.25 16.74 -15.08
N ARG A 86 3.25 16.24 -15.80
CA ARG A 86 4.67 16.43 -15.42
C ARG A 86 5.07 17.91 -15.33
N LYS A 87 4.52 18.75 -16.21
CA LYS A 87 4.79 20.20 -16.19
C LYS A 87 4.11 20.82 -14.97
N GLY A 88 4.87 21.51 -14.13
CA GLY A 88 4.32 22.17 -12.94
C GLY A 88 3.94 21.23 -11.78
N ARG A 89 4.05 19.91 -11.90
CA ARG A 89 3.68 18.93 -10.86
C ARG A 89 4.19 19.29 -9.46
N ARG A 90 5.48 19.63 -9.31
CA ARG A 90 6.06 20.05 -8.00
C ARG A 90 5.40 21.29 -7.41
N ALA A 91 4.93 22.21 -8.25
CA ALA A 91 4.20 23.40 -7.83
C ALA A 91 2.79 23.02 -7.37
N HIS A 92 2.02 22.31 -8.22
CA HIS A 92 0.69 21.82 -7.87
C HIS A 92 0.69 20.96 -6.59
N TRP A 93 1.66 20.04 -6.47
CA TRP A 93 1.80 19.17 -5.29
C TRP A 93 2.08 19.96 -4.01
N ARG A 94 2.93 20.99 -4.09
CA ARG A 94 3.18 21.89 -2.96
C ARG A 94 1.96 22.75 -2.62
N ALA A 95 1.22 23.19 -3.63
CA ALA A 95 0.00 23.97 -3.43
C ALA A 95 -1.08 23.14 -2.72
N VAL A 96 -1.33 21.91 -3.17
CA VAL A 96 -2.26 20.97 -2.51
C VAL A 96 -1.81 20.66 -1.08
N SER A 97 -0.52 20.39 -0.86
CA SER A 97 0.03 20.15 0.49
C SER A 97 -0.15 21.36 1.41
N LYS A 98 0.13 22.57 0.91
CA LYS A 98 -0.03 23.81 1.68
C LYS A 98 -1.50 24.07 2.02
N ARG A 99 -2.40 23.82 1.08
CA ARG A 99 -3.85 24.01 1.25
C ARG A 99 -4.43 23.07 2.29
N LEU A 100 -4.11 21.78 2.22
CA LEU A 100 -4.64 20.77 3.14
C LEU A 100 -3.92 20.78 4.50
N GLY A 101 -2.72 21.38 4.58
CA GLY A 101 -1.85 21.26 5.75
C GLY A 101 -1.28 19.85 5.94
N TRP A 102 -1.40 18.98 4.93
CA TRP A 102 -0.98 17.59 4.99
C TRP A 102 0.41 17.38 4.38
N ARG A 103 1.15 16.42 4.95
CA ARG A 103 2.38 15.89 4.36
C ARG A 103 2.02 14.94 3.22
N LEU A 104 2.24 15.38 1.99
CA LEU A 104 2.11 14.53 0.81
C LEU A 104 3.37 13.68 0.60
N PRO A 105 3.26 12.49 -0.04
CA PRO A 105 4.42 11.67 -0.36
C PRO A 105 5.41 12.43 -1.25
N GLU A 106 6.70 12.24 -0.98
CA GLU A 106 7.77 12.89 -1.74
C GLU A 106 7.84 12.35 -3.18
N LEU A 107 8.04 13.26 -4.12
CA LEU A 107 8.23 12.90 -5.52
C LEU A 107 9.60 12.23 -5.71
N CYS A 108 9.60 11.12 -6.45
CA CYS A 108 10.77 10.35 -6.78
C CYS A 108 11.51 10.91 -7.99
N ARG A 109 12.83 10.70 -8.01
CA ARG A 109 13.68 11.02 -9.15
C ARG A 109 13.55 9.94 -10.23
N PRO A 110 13.35 10.31 -11.50
CA PRO A 110 13.37 9.36 -12.59
C PRO A 110 14.69 8.56 -12.68
N PRO A 111 14.67 7.26 -13.07
CA PRO A 111 15.86 6.44 -13.30
C PRO A 111 16.98 7.10 -14.09
N TYR A 112 16.68 7.80 -15.19
CA TYR A 112 17.71 8.49 -15.97
C TYR A 112 18.45 9.58 -15.18
N LEU A 113 17.80 10.23 -14.21
CA LEU A 113 18.48 11.19 -13.31
C LEU A 113 19.31 10.50 -12.25
N LYS A 114 18.98 9.27 -11.86
CA LYS A 114 19.87 8.45 -11.03
C LYS A 114 21.13 8.10 -11.83
N VAL A 115 20.97 7.68 -13.09
CA VAL A 115 22.08 7.42 -14.01
C VAL A 115 22.92 8.69 -14.22
N LEU A 116 22.29 9.84 -14.45
CA LEU A 116 22.99 11.12 -14.58
C LEU A 116 23.73 11.50 -13.28
N GLN A 117 23.14 11.27 -12.11
CA GLN A 117 23.82 11.49 -10.84
C GLN A 117 25.08 10.61 -10.74
N TRP A 118 24.99 9.32 -11.11
CA TRP A 118 26.14 8.43 -11.15
C TRP A 118 27.19 8.90 -12.19
N MET A 119 26.75 9.34 -13.37
CA MET A 119 27.61 9.89 -14.42
C MET A 119 28.31 11.18 -13.99
N LEU A 120 27.68 12.04 -13.19
CA LEU A 120 28.29 13.25 -12.62
C LEU A 120 29.18 12.94 -11.41
N CYS A 121 28.84 11.90 -10.64
CA CYS A 121 29.59 11.50 -9.45
C CYS A 121 30.86 10.73 -9.82
N SER A 122 30.84 9.96 -10.92
CA SER A 122 31.97 9.12 -11.35
C SER A 122 33.26 9.88 -11.69
N PRO A 123 33.26 11.03 -12.41
CA PRO A 123 34.48 11.75 -12.75
C PRO A 123 35.03 12.49 -11.53
N LEU A 124 34.15 12.99 -10.65
CA LEU A 124 34.53 13.57 -9.36
C LEU A 124 35.20 12.52 -8.48
N LEU A 125 34.65 11.30 -8.44
CA LEU A 125 35.22 10.18 -7.70
C LEU A 125 36.56 9.74 -8.30
N ILE A 126 36.66 9.65 -9.64
CA ILE A 126 37.91 9.31 -10.35
C ILE A 126 38.99 10.35 -10.07
N CYS A 127 38.67 11.64 -10.20
CA CYS A 127 39.57 12.74 -9.88
C CYS A 127 40.02 12.70 -8.41
N TRP A 128 39.10 12.43 -7.49
CA TRP A 128 39.38 12.25 -6.07
C TRP A 128 40.33 11.07 -5.81
N THR A 129 40.08 9.92 -6.46
CA THR A 129 40.95 8.75 -6.34
C THR A 129 42.31 8.97 -7.00
N ALA A 130 42.40 9.71 -8.11
CA ALA A 130 43.66 10.04 -8.76
C ALA A 130 44.49 10.99 -7.88
N LEU A 131 43.86 11.99 -7.25
CA LEU A 131 44.51 12.88 -6.29
C LEU A 131 45.00 12.12 -5.06
N PHE A 132 44.22 11.15 -4.56
CA PHE A 132 44.63 10.25 -3.49
C PHE A 132 45.85 9.40 -3.88
N LEU A 133 45.84 8.79 -5.06
CA LEU A 133 46.96 7.96 -5.53
C LEU A 133 48.22 8.80 -5.78
N ALA A 134 48.07 10.01 -6.32
CA ALA A 134 49.18 10.94 -6.52
C ALA A 134 49.79 11.38 -5.18
N THR A 135 48.97 11.71 -4.17
CA THR A 135 49.46 12.09 -2.84
C THR A 135 50.11 10.93 -2.10
N ALA A 136 49.55 9.72 -2.20
CA ALA A 136 50.16 8.50 -1.66
C ALA A 136 51.48 8.14 -2.35
N PHE A 137 51.57 8.32 -3.68
CA PHE A 137 52.78 8.11 -4.46
C PHE A 137 53.87 9.13 -4.11
N ILE A 138 53.51 10.41 -3.94
CA ILE A 138 54.45 11.45 -3.47
C ILE A 138 55.03 11.09 -2.09
N LEU A 139 54.20 10.61 -1.16
CA LEU A 139 54.65 10.14 0.16
C LEU A 139 55.55 8.89 0.09
N PHE A 140 55.31 8.01 -0.89
CA PHE A 140 56.14 6.84 -1.14
C PHE A 140 57.52 7.22 -1.72
N VAL A 141 57.55 8.20 -2.64
CA VAL A 141 58.78 8.66 -3.30
C VAL A 141 59.63 9.55 -2.38
N TYR A 142 59.03 10.40 -1.56
CA TYR A 142 59.75 11.28 -0.64
C TYR A 142 59.91 10.65 0.76
N SER A 143 60.85 9.72 0.88
CA SER A 143 61.12 8.97 2.12
C SER A 143 62.02 9.70 3.13
N GLU A 144 62.23 11.02 2.99
CA GLU A 144 63.05 11.85 3.89
C GLU A 144 62.23 12.54 5.00
N VAL A 145 60.90 12.46 4.94
CA VAL A 145 59.99 13.17 5.86
C VAL A 145 59.94 12.46 7.24
N PRO A 146 59.94 13.15 8.39
CA PRO A 146 59.84 12.51 9.70
C PRO A 146 58.56 11.67 9.86
N LEU A 147 58.67 10.54 10.58
CA LEU A 147 57.61 9.52 10.74
C LEU A 147 56.26 10.10 11.20
N ILE A 148 56.30 11.05 12.15
CA ILE A 148 55.11 11.70 12.71
C ILE A 148 54.33 12.46 11.63
N ALA A 149 55.03 13.21 10.77
CA ALA A 149 54.40 13.96 9.69
C ALA A 149 53.79 13.03 8.62
N ARG A 150 54.40 11.86 8.37
CA ARG A 150 53.81 10.81 7.51
C ARG A 150 52.54 10.24 8.13
N CYS A 151 52.55 9.94 9.43
CA CYS A 151 51.35 9.43 10.12
C CYS A 151 50.18 10.41 10.06
N PHE A 152 50.42 11.71 10.32
CA PHE A 152 49.38 12.74 10.21
C PHE A 152 48.86 12.90 8.77
N HIS A 153 49.75 12.88 7.77
CA HIS A 153 49.34 12.93 6.37
C HIS A 153 48.54 11.70 5.96
N VAL A 154 48.96 10.50 6.34
CA VAL A 154 48.24 9.24 6.07
C VAL A 154 46.85 9.27 6.70
N LEU A 155 46.71 9.76 7.94
CA LEU A 155 45.41 9.91 8.60
C LEU A 155 44.52 10.96 7.91
N ALA A 156 45.07 12.11 7.52
CA ALA A 156 44.33 13.14 6.79
C ALA A 156 43.87 12.64 5.41
N VAL A 157 44.73 11.92 4.70
CA VAL A 157 44.47 11.33 3.38
C VAL A 157 43.43 10.21 3.48
N LEU A 158 43.50 9.35 4.51
CA LEU A 158 42.47 8.35 4.81
C LEU A 158 41.12 9.00 5.15
N TRP A 159 41.12 10.05 5.96
CA TRP A 159 39.90 10.77 6.31
C TRP A 159 39.24 11.41 5.07
N LEU A 160 40.03 12.04 4.20
CA LEU A 160 39.57 12.57 2.92
C LEU A 160 39.08 11.44 1.98
N TYR A 161 39.75 10.30 1.93
CA TYR A 161 39.32 9.14 1.14
C TYR A 161 37.96 8.59 1.60
N VAL A 162 37.70 8.57 2.91
CA VAL A 162 36.42 8.09 3.47
C VAL A 162 35.29 9.11 3.27
N THR A 163 35.58 10.40 3.43
CA THR A 163 34.56 11.47 3.36
C THR A 163 34.26 11.97 1.95
N GLY A 164 35.23 11.90 1.03
CA GLY A 164 35.11 12.36 -0.35
C GLY A 164 33.97 11.71 -1.13
N PRO A 165 33.85 10.37 -1.18
CA PRO A 165 32.75 9.69 -1.86
C PRO A 165 31.37 10.13 -1.36
N TRP A 166 31.23 10.33 -0.05
CA TRP A 166 29.98 10.80 0.57
C TRP A 166 29.68 12.25 0.17
N LEU A 167 30.69 13.14 0.15
CA LEU A 167 30.56 14.53 -0.28
C LEU A 167 30.21 14.62 -1.77
N CYS A 168 30.89 13.87 -2.65
CA CYS A 168 30.58 13.81 -4.08
C CYS A 168 29.15 13.32 -4.33
N TYR A 169 28.72 12.28 -3.62
CA TYR A 169 27.35 11.78 -3.71
C TYR A 169 26.32 12.82 -3.22
N ARG A 170 26.58 13.49 -2.09
CA ARG A 170 25.70 14.53 -1.53
C ARG A 170 25.61 15.76 -2.43
N PHE A 171 26.73 16.20 -3.00
CA PHE A 171 26.79 17.34 -3.92
C PHE A 171 26.01 17.05 -5.21
N THR A 172 26.28 15.91 -5.86
CA THR A 172 25.52 15.50 -7.05
C THR A 172 24.04 15.26 -6.74
N LEU A 173 23.72 14.72 -5.56
CA LEU A 173 22.34 14.60 -5.09
C LEU A 173 21.67 15.97 -4.96
N PHE A 174 22.36 16.97 -4.39
CA PHE A 174 21.85 18.33 -4.24
C PHE A 174 21.51 18.95 -5.59
N LEU A 175 22.38 18.81 -6.59
CA LEU A 175 22.14 19.31 -7.96
C LEU A 175 20.91 18.69 -8.62
N VAL A 176 20.69 17.39 -8.41
CA VAL A 176 19.63 16.62 -9.10
C VAL A 176 18.32 16.59 -8.30
N LYS A 177 18.33 16.87 -7.00
CA LYS A 177 17.14 16.86 -6.12
C LYS A 177 15.97 17.73 -6.61
N PRO A 178 16.18 18.94 -7.17
CA PRO A 178 15.10 19.79 -7.67
C PRO A 178 14.34 19.17 -8.86
N TRP A 179 14.88 18.13 -9.49
CA TRP A 179 14.33 17.53 -10.70
C TRP A 179 13.51 16.26 -10.39
N ALA A 180 13.25 16.00 -9.10
CA ALA A 180 12.36 14.94 -8.65
C ALA A 180 10.91 15.22 -9.07
N ASN A 181 10.34 14.37 -9.92
CA ASN A 181 9.06 14.64 -10.55
C ASN A 181 8.20 13.40 -10.82
N ARG A 182 8.57 12.20 -10.37
CA ARG A 182 7.72 11.00 -10.47
C ARG A 182 7.00 10.71 -9.17
N PHE A 183 5.86 10.04 -9.23
CA PHE A 183 5.26 9.47 -8.03
C PHE A 183 6.04 8.21 -7.60
N PRO A 184 6.10 7.90 -6.29
CA PRO A 184 6.56 6.60 -5.80
C PRO A 184 5.75 5.45 -6.40
N SER A 185 6.33 4.24 -6.46
CA SER A 185 5.66 3.04 -7.00
C SER A 185 4.36 2.68 -6.25
N ASP A 186 4.29 3.00 -4.97
CA ASP A 186 3.10 2.74 -4.15
C ASP A 186 2.01 3.81 -4.36
N CYS A 187 2.29 4.86 -5.14
CA CYS A 187 1.45 6.04 -5.39
C CYS A 187 1.17 6.26 -6.89
N GLU A 188 1.22 5.20 -7.71
CA GLU A 188 0.93 5.29 -9.15
C GLU A 188 -0.53 5.70 -9.43
N THR A 189 -1.44 5.34 -8.54
CA THR A 189 -2.87 5.64 -8.61
C THR A 189 -3.28 6.67 -7.55
N PHE A 190 -4.39 7.37 -7.79
CA PHE A 190 -5.00 8.28 -6.80
C PHE A 190 -5.24 7.55 -5.47
N ALA A 191 -5.71 6.32 -5.58
CA ALA A 191 -5.74 5.34 -4.51
C ALA A 191 -4.40 5.25 -3.75
N GLY A 192 -3.32 4.87 -4.42
CA GLY A 192 -2.01 4.75 -3.76
C GLY A 192 -1.58 6.00 -2.99
N VAL A 193 -1.87 7.19 -3.53
CA VAL A 193 -1.60 8.47 -2.85
C VAL A 193 -2.44 8.64 -1.60
N VAL A 194 -3.75 8.42 -1.65
CA VAL A 194 -4.63 8.57 -0.47
C VAL A 194 -4.14 7.67 0.66
N HIS A 195 -3.78 6.41 0.38
CA HIS A 195 -3.23 5.51 1.39
C HIS A 195 -1.93 6.03 2.01
N ALA A 196 -1.02 6.55 1.18
CA ALA A 196 0.23 7.14 1.66
C ALA A 196 -0.03 8.37 2.55
N VAL A 197 -0.98 9.22 2.16
CA VAL A 197 -1.34 10.44 2.90
C VAL A 197 -2.02 10.12 4.22
N THR A 198 -2.98 9.18 4.26
CA THR A 198 -3.62 8.72 5.50
C THR A 198 -2.58 8.16 6.48
N ARG A 199 -1.60 7.40 5.97
CA ARG A 199 -0.50 6.88 6.79
C ARG A 199 0.41 7.99 7.33
N LEU A 200 0.77 8.96 6.50
CA LEU A 200 1.67 10.07 6.88
C LEU A 200 1.03 11.07 7.85
N ASN A 201 -0.29 11.23 7.80
CA ASN A 201 -1.02 12.29 8.50
C ASN A 201 -2.05 11.77 9.49
N ARG A 202 -1.98 10.50 9.88
CA ARG A 202 -3.00 9.82 10.70
C ARG A 202 -3.50 10.64 11.90
N ARG A 203 -2.58 11.19 12.70
CA ARG A 203 -2.91 11.98 13.91
C ARG A 203 -3.56 13.33 13.57
N PHE A 204 -3.22 13.92 12.43
CA PHE A 204 -3.72 15.23 12.03
C PHE A 204 -5.11 15.13 11.41
N ILE A 205 -5.33 14.12 10.57
CA ILE A 205 -6.64 13.85 9.96
C ILE A 205 -7.65 13.46 11.05
N ALA A 206 -7.25 12.63 12.02
CA ALA A 206 -8.11 12.25 13.15
C ALA A 206 -8.56 13.45 14.01
N ARG A 207 -7.70 14.45 14.23
CA ARG A 207 -8.06 15.67 15.00
C ARG A 207 -8.95 16.65 14.23
N GLN A 208 -8.81 16.72 12.90
CA GLN A 208 -9.70 17.54 12.06
C GLN A 208 -11.13 16.98 12.03
N ASP A 209 -11.28 15.68 12.26
CA ASP A 209 -12.57 15.01 12.37
C ASP A 209 -13.31 15.42 13.67
N GLU A 210 -12.61 15.41 14.81
CA GLU A 210 -13.17 15.82 16.12
C GLU A 210 -13.72 17.25 16.14
N SER A 211 -13.11 18.20 15.43
CA SER A 211 -13.62 19.59 15.35
C SER A 211 -14.84 19.76 14.45
N THR A 212 -15.08 18.82 13.55
CA THR A 212 -16.20 18.83 12.59
C THR A 212 -17.37 17.95 13.09
N ALA A 213 -17.17 17.21 14.17
CA ALA A 213 -18.10 16.25 14.80
C ALA A 213 -19.32 16.87 15.52
N ARG A 214 -19.86 17.99 15.03
CA ARG A 214 -21.28 18.35 15.25
C ARG A 214 -22.21 17.77 14.18
N GLY A 215 -21.68 16.98 13.26
CA GLY A 215 -22.41 16.01 12.43
C GLY A 215 -21.59 14.74 12.35
N ALA A 216 -22.22 13.59 12.57
CA ALA A 216 -21.57 12.29 12.46
C ALA A 216 -20.92 12.10 11.07
N PRO A 217 -19.74 11.46 10.94
CA PRO A 217 -19.13 11.20 9.65
C PRO A 217 -20.02 10.26 8.83
N GLU A 218 -20.42 10.70 7.63
CA GLU A 218 -21.22 9.90 6.71
C GLU A 218 -20.44 8.63 6.28
N ARG A 219 -20.94 7.48 6.76
CA ARG A 219 -21.00 6.16 6.10
C ARG A 219 -19.66 5.55 5.66
N CYS A 220 -19.20 4.57 6.43
CA CYS A 220 -18.08 3.71 6.05
C CYS A 220 -18.55 2.58 5.11
N GLY A 221 -18.01 2.48 3.88
CA GLY A 221 -18.31 1.38 2.94
C GLY A 221 -17.72 0.01 3.33
N SER A 222 -17.00 -0.07 4.44
CA SER A 222 -16.23 -1.25 4.82
C SER A 222 -17.04 -2.44 5.38
N PRO A 223 -18.10 -2.25 6.21
CA PRO A 223 -18.92 -3.38 6.64
C PRO A 223 -19.66 -4.05 5.45
N PRO A 224 -20.35 -3.32 4.54
CA PRO A 224 -20.95 -3.92 3.35
C PRO A 224 -19.93 -4.64 2.45
N THR A 225 -18.73 -4.09 2.30
CA THR A 225 -17.64 -4.73 1.53
C THR A 225 -17.21 -6.04 2.17
N PHE A 226 -17.09 -6.08 3.51
CA PHE A 226 -16.75 -7.31 4.23
C PHE A 226 -17.83 -8.38 4.04
N PHE A 227 -19.11 -8.06 4.24
CA PHE A 227 -20.18 -9.05 4.08
C PHE A 227 -20.28 -9.57 2.65
N THR A 228 -20.14 -8.69 1.67
CA THR A 228 -20.17 -9.07 0.24
C THR A 228 -18.99 -9.98 -0.11
N LEU A 229 -17.78 -9.61 0.32
CA LEU A 229 -16.58 -10.44 0.13
C LEU A 229 -16.71 -11.79 0.85
N ARG A 230 -17.21 -11.78 2.09
CA ARG A 230 -17.41 -12.98 2.91
C ARG A 230 -18.40 -13.93 2.24
N ALA A 231 -19.54 -13.42 1.79
CA ALA A 231 -20.54 -14.21 1.08
C ALA A 231 -19.95 -14.86 -0.18
N ALA A 232 -19.23 -14.10 -1.00
CA ALA A 232 -18.60 -14.63 -2.21
C ALA A 232 -17.52 -15.69 -1.91
N LEU A 233 -16.73 -15.51 -0.83
CA LEU A 233 -15.76 -16.51 -0.39
C LEU A 233 -16.45 -17.78 0.13
N MET A 234 -17.54 -17.64 0.88
CA MET A 234 -18.30 -18.79 1.38
C MET A 234 -18.93 -19.58 0.22
N ASP A 235 -19.59 -18.90 -0.71
CA ASP A 235 -20.23 -19.50 -1.88
C ASP A 235 -19.24 -20.24 -2.78
N ARG A 236 -18.12 -19.59 -3.16
CA ARG A 236 -17.17 -20.15 -4.14
C ARG A 236 -16.21 -21.18 -3.57
N LEU A 237 -15.94 -21.14 -2.27
CA LEU A 237 -14.95 -22.02 -1.63
C LEU A 237 -15.57 -22.99 -0.62
N GLY A 238 -16.89 -22.96 -0.41
CA GLY A 238 -17.58 -23.80 0.57
C GLY A 238 -17.11 -23.56 2.00
N LEU A 239 -16.72 -22.32 2.33
CA LEU A 239 -16.14 -21.99 3.63
C LEU A 239 -17.23 -21.74 4.68
N ALA A 240 -17.00 -22.21 5.91
CA ALA A 240 -17.85 -21.87 7.04
C ALA A 240 -17.67 -20.39 7.43
N LYS A 241 -18.75 -19.74 7.87
CA LYS A 241 -18.79 -18.31 8.25
C LYS A 241 -17.70 -17.92 9.24
N HIS A 242 -17.47 -18.74 10.28
CA HIS A 242 -16.47 -18.49 11.33
C HIS A 242 -15.02 -18.52 10.82
N ARG A 243 -14.76 -19.12 9.65
CA ARG A 243 -13.42 -19.13 9.03
C ARG A 243 -13.10 -17.82 8.35
N VAL A 244 -14.08 -16.98 8.02
CA VAL A 244 -13.87 -15.75 7.25
C VAL A 244 -14.01 -14.54 8.18
N GLN A 245 -12.99 -14.33 9.01
CA GLN A 245 -12.87 -13.18 9.91
C GLN A 245 -11.85 -12.17 9.39
N LEU A 246 -11.93 -10.93 9.86
CA LEU A 246 -11.10 -9.82 9.39
C LEU A 246 -9.59 -10.02 9.63
N ASP A 247 -9.22 -10.73 10.68
CA ASP A 247 -7.85 -11.09 11.03
C ASP A 247 -7.33 -12.33 10.28
N THR A 248 -8.24 -13.14 9.73
CA THR A 248 -7.89 -14.36 9.01
C THR A 248 -7.02 -14.04 7.81
N LYS A 249 -5.96 -14.83 7.60
CA LYS A 249 -5.05 -14.64 6.46
C LYS A 249 -5.71 -15.11 5.18
N MET A 250 -5.62 -14.30 4.12
CA MET A 250 -6.13 -14.72 2.80
C MET A 250 -5.40 -15.95 2.25
N SER A 251 -4.15 -16.17 2.67
CA SER A 251 -3.38 -17.35 2.29
C SER A 251 -4.00 -18.65 2.78
N ASP A 252 -4.75 -18.60 3.87
CA ASP A 252 -5.29 -19.76 4.58
C ASP A 252 -6.69 -20.08 4.04
N LEU A 253 -7.40 -19.07 3.53
CA LEU A 253 -8.69 -19.21 2.83
C LEU A 253 -8.53 -19.72 1.40
N ILE A 254 -7.54 -19.17 0.65
CA ILE A 254 -7.32 -19.53 -0.75
C ILE A 254 -5.97 -20.24 -0.90
N PRO A 255 -5.94 -21.58 -1.02
CA PRO A 255 -4.72 -22.38 -1.09
C PRO A 255 -3.85 -22.02 -2.29
N ARG A 256 -2.52 -22.21 -2.17
CA ARG A 256 -1.56 -21.83 -3.23
C ARG A 256 -1.80 -22.53 -4.57
N LYS A 257 -2.21 -23.81 -4.58
CA LYS A 257 -2.31 -24.65 -5.79
C LYS A 257 -3.29 -24.07 -6.82
N ASN A 258 -4.46 -23.59 -6.38
CA ASN A 258 -5.53 -23.08 -7.27
C ASN A 258 -5.79 -21.57 -7.10
N ARG A 259 -4.84 -20.82 -6.54
CA ARG A 259 -5.10 -19.43 -6.16
C ARG A 259 -5.41 -18.51 -7.34
N ARG A 260 -4.71 -18.65 -8.47
CA ARG A 260 -4.92 -17.78 -9.65
C ARG A 260 -6.31 -17.93 -10.26
N PRO A 261 -6.81 -19.16 -10.56
CA PRO A 261 -8.17 -19.33 -11.08
C PRO A 261 -9.23 -18.89 -10.06
N LEU A 262 -9.14 -19.33 -8.80
CA LEU A 262 -10.08 -18.94 -7.74
C LEU A 262 -10.12 -17.43 -7.51
N TRP A 263 -8.95 -16.77 -7.55
CA TRP A 263 -8.89 -15.31 -7.43
C TRP A 263 -9.53 -14.61 -8.63
N ARG A 264 -9.45 -15.18 -9.84
CA ARG A 264 -10.13 -14.62 -11.01
C ARG A 264 -11.65 -14.80 -10.89
N GLU A 265 -12.09 -16.01 -10.58
CA GLU A 265 -13.51 -16.36 -10.40
C GLU A 265 -14.17 -15.50 -9.31
N LEU A 266 -13.46 -15.25 -8.20
CA LEU A 266 -13.94 -14.35 -7.14
C LEU A 266 -14.15 -12.93 -7.67
N GLY A 267 -13.28 -12.44 -8.55
CA GLY A 267 -13.40 -11.11 -9.15
C GLY A 267 -14.56 -11.01 -10.13
N GLU A 268 -14.78 -12.07 -10.91
CA GLU A 268 -15.91 -12.19 -11.83
C GLU A 268 -17.24 -12.27 -11.06
N ALA A 269 -17.31 -13.07 -9.99
CA ALA A 269 -18.50 -13.21 -9.15
C ALA A 269 -18.89 -11.90 -8.43
N LEU A 270 -17.90 -11.12 -7.99
CA LEU A 270 -18.12 -9.84 -7.33
C LEU A 270 -18.31 -8.67 -8.32
N ASP A 271 -18.01 -8.86 -9.60
CA ASP A 271 -17.78 -7.78 -10.56
C ASP A 271 -16.81 -6.70 -10.02
N TRP A 272 -15.79 -7.14 -9.27
CA TRP A 272 -14.80 -6.25 -8.64
C TRP A 272 -13.44 -6.38 -9.31
N ARG A 273 -12.75 -5.25 -9.43
CA ARG A 273 -11.34 -5.20 -9.80
C ARG A 273 -10.50 -5.72 -8.63
N LEU A 274 -9.94 -6.91 -8.82
CA LEU A 274 -9.01 -7.50 -7.86
C LEU A 274 -7.56 -7.14 -8.19
N PRO A 275 -6.70 -6.92 -7.18
CA PRO A 275 -5.28 -6.64 -7.40
C PRO A 275 -4.57 -7.87 -7.97
N ARG A 276 -3.54 -7.62 -8.78
CA ARG A 276 -2.71 -8.68 -9.37
C ARG A 276 -1.92 -9.40 -8.27
N LEU A 277 -1.85 -10.73 -8.37
CA LEU A 277 -1.00 -11.56 -7.52
C LEU A 277 0.48 -11.26 -7.79
N ARG A 278 1.30 -11.37 -6.75
CA ARG A 278 2.75 -11.12 -6.78
C ARG A 278 3.55 -12.41 -6.84
N ARG A 279 4.77 -12.31 -7.37
CA ARG A 279 5.74 -13.40 -7.34
C ARG A 279 6.27 -13.58 -5.92
N PRO A 280 6.57 -14.82 -5.48
CA PRO A 280 7.16 -15.04 -4.16
C PRO A 280 8.53 -14.36 -4.07
N THR A 281 8.81 -13.73 -2.93
CA THR A 281 10.06 -12.99 -2.70
C THR A 281 11.28 -13.89 -2.86
N SER A 282 11.19 -15.14 -2.41
CA SER A 282 12.26 -16.14 -2.57
C SER A 282 12.62 -16.39 -4.04
N LEU A 283 11.62 -16.44 -4.93
CA LEU A 283 11.86 -16.62 -6.37
C LEU A 283 12.58 -15.41 -6.96
N VAL A 284 12.14 -14.19 -6.63
CA VAL A 284 12.79 -12.96 -7.10
C VAL A 284 14.24 -12.88 -6.61
N LEU A 285 14.48 -13.24 -5.34
CA LEU A 285 15.82 -13.30 -4.77
C LEU A 285 16.68 -14.38 -5.42
N SER A 286 16.12 -15.58 -5.69
CA SER A 286 16.86 -16.66 -6.34
C SER A 286 17.29 -16.30 -7.77
N VAL A 287 16.43 -15.63 -8.54
CA VAL A 287 16.76 -15.12 -9.88
C VAL A 287 17.85 -14.04 -9.78
N GLY A 288 17.79 -13.15 -8.79
CA GLY A 288 18.86 -12.19 -8.55
C GLY A 288 20.19 -12.86 -8.18
N LEU A 289 20.14 -13.83 -7.27
CA LEU A 289 21.30 -14.56 -6.78
C LEU A 289 21.98 -15.38 -7.88
N LEU A 290 21.20 -16.07 -8.72
CA LEU A 290 21.73 -16.84 -9.84
C LEU A 290 22.53 -15.94 -10.81
N TRP A 291 22.04 -14.73 -11.10
CA TRP A 291 22.77 -13.75 -11.90
C TRP A 291 24.08 -13.34 -11.23
N LEU A 292 24.05 -13.00 -9.94
CA LEU A 292 25.26 -12.63 -9.19
C LEU A 292 26.30 -13.75 -9.14
N ILE A 293 25.89 -15.01 -8.99
CA ILE A 293 26.78 -16.17 -9.04
C ILE A 293 27.43 -16.29 -10.42
N CYS A 294 26.66 -16.18 -11.51
CA CYS A 294 27.22 -16.19 -12.87
C CYS A 294 28.24 -15.05 -13.07
N GLY A 295 27.97 -13.86 -12.53
CA GLY A 295 28.92 -12.75 -12.55
C GLY A 295 30.20 -13.02 -11.77
N ALA A 296 30.09 -13.59 -10.56
CA ALA A 296 31.23 -13.94 -9.73
C ALA A 296 32.11 -15.02 -10.36
N VAL A 297 31.50 -16.05 -10.97
CA VAL A 297 32.21 -17.09 -11.73
C VAL A 297 32.91 -16.49 -12.93
N THR A 298 32.22 -15.65 -13.70
CA THR A 298 32.81 -14.96 -14.86
C THR A 298 34.01 -14.10 -14.45
N PHE A 299 33.90 -13.33 -13.36
CA PHE A 299 34.99 -12.52 -12.83
C PHE A 299 36.16 -13.36 -12.33
N GLY A 300 35.89 -14.46 -11.62
CA GLY A 300 36.92 -15.37 -11.12
C GLY A 300 37.72 -16.03 -12.24
N ILE A 301 37.06 -16.42 -13.34
CA ILE A 301 37.72 -16.97 -14.54
C ILE A 301 38.58 -15.91 -15.24
N LEU A 302 38.10 -14.66 -15.32
CA LEU A 302 38.81 -13.58 -16.03
C LEU A 302 39.93 -12.93 -15.21
N ALA A 303 39.91 -13.02 -13.87
CA ALA A 303 40.84 -12.33 -12.98
C ALA A 303 42.34 -12.64 -13.25
N PRO A 304 42.78 -13.89 -13.51
CA PRO A 304 44.17 -14.18 -13.81
C PRO A 304 44.66 -13.52 -15.12
N PHE A 305 43.75 -13.33 -16.08
CA PHE A 305 44.09 -12.79 -17.40
C PHE A 305 44.26 -11.26 -17.40
N VAL A 306 43.74 -10.57 -16.38
CA VAL A 306 43.89 -9.11 -16.20
C VAL A 306 45.34 -8.71 -15.94
N GLN A 307 46.12 -9.55 -15.27
CA GLN A 307 47.53 -9.30 -14.97
C GLN A 307 48.47 -9.60 -16.15
N SER A 308 47.96 -10.20 -17.24
CA SER A 308 48.76 -10.47 -18.43
C SER A 308 49.11 -9.18 -19.19
N GLN A 309 50.32 -9.12 -19.74
CA GLN A 309 50.84 -7.94 -20.47
C GLN A 309 50.29 -7.79 -21.90
N GLY A 310 49.54 -8.78 -22.39
CA GLY A 310 49.01 -8.78 -23.76
C GLY A 310 47.89 -7.75 -23.95
N PHE A 311 48.10 -6.79 -24.85
CA PHE A 311 47.09 -5.79 -25.23
C PHE A 311 45.76 -6.44 -25.65
N GLY A 312 45.80 -7.49 -26.47
CA GLY A 312 44.61 -8.23 -26.91
C GLY A 312 43.84 -8.91 -25.76
N THR A 313 44.55 -9.43 -24.76
CA THR A 313 43.93 -10.12 -23.61
C THR A 313 43.13 -9.16 -22.73
N LYS A 314 43.61 -7.92 -22.55
CA LYS A 314 42.89 -6.88 -21.80
C LYS A 314 41.58 -6.49 -22.46
N TRP A 315 41.57 -6.34 -23.79
CA TRP A 315 40.36 -6.04 -24.56
C TRP A 315 39.37 -7.21 -24.57
N ALA A 316 39.86 -8.45 -24.62
CA ALA A 316 39.01 -9.63 -24.51
C ALA A 316 38.29 -9.70 -23.15
N VAL A 317 39.00 -9.42 -22.04
CA VAL A 317 38.40 -9.34 -20.70
C VAL A 317 37.37 -8.21 -20.63
N ALA A 318 37.71 -7.02 -21.13
CA ALA A 318 36.77 -5.88 -21.17
C ALA A 318 35.50 -6.19 -21.99
N GLY A 319 35.66 -6.88 -23.13
CA GLY A 319 34.53 -7.33 -23.96
C GLY A 319 33.61 -8.31 -23.24
N CYS A 320 34.16 -9.26 -22.47
CA CYS A 320 33.37 -10.21 -21.69
C CYS A 320 32.58 -9.52 -20.57
N VAL A 321 33.19 -8.54 -19.87
CA VAL A 321 32.52 -7.74 -18.85
C VAL A 321 31.40 -6.89 -19.46
N ALA A 322 31.65 -6.27 -20.61
CA ALA A 322 30.65 -5.51 -21.34
C ALA A 322 29.47 -6.39 -21.82
N ALA A 323 29.76 -7.57 -22.36
CA ALA A 323 28.75 -8.54 -22.76
C ALA A 323 27.87 -8.98 -21.57
N TYR A 324 28.48 -9.29 -20.43
CA TYR A 324 27.75 -9.60 -19.20
C TYR A 324 26.82 -8.46 -18.76
N ALA A 325 27.32 -7.21 -18.78
CA ALA A 325 26.50 -6.04 -18.46
C ALA A 325 25.31 -5.87 -19.42
N LEU A 326 25.53 -6.08 -20.72
CA LEU A 326 24.48 -6.00 -21.74
C LEU A 326 23.43 -7.11 -21.62
N LEU A 327 23.84 -8.33 -21.22
CA LEU A 327 22.95 -9.47 -21.03
C LEU A 327 22.10 -9.38 -19.75
N THR A 328 22.43 -8.47 -18.83
CA THR A 328 21.68 -8.27 -17.58
C THR A 328 20.20 -7.93 -17.84
N TRP A 329 19.92 -7.01 -18.77
CA TRP A 329 18.55 -6.60 -19.07
C TRP A 329 17.72 -7.71 -19.75
N PRO A 330 18.22 -8.37 -20.82
CA PRO A 330 17.57 -9.55 -21.40
C PRO A 330 17.31 -10.65 -20.39
N TYR A 331 18.27 -10.93 -19.50
CA TYR A 331 18.11 -11.92 -18.43
C TYR A 331 16.91 -11.61 -17.54
N TYR A 332 16.84 -10.39 -16.96
CA TYR A 332 15.74 -10.02 -16.08
C TYR A 332 14.41 -9.91 -16.83
N TYR A 333 14.42 -9.47 -18.09
CA TYR A 333 13.22 -9.44 -18.93
C TYR A 333 12.67 -10.86 -19.16
N LEU A 334 13.53 -11.79 -19.61
CA LEU A 334 13.14 -13.18 -19.87
C LEU A 334 12.71 -13.88 -18.58
N ALA A 335 13.48 -13.74 -17.50
CA ALA A 335 13.12 -14.26 -16.19
C ALA A 335 11.78 -13.68 -15.72
N SER A 336 11.48 -12.41 -15.99
CA SER A 336 10.19 -11.82 -15.61
C SER A 336 9.01 -12.43 -16.35
N ARG A 337 9.19 -12.76 -17.64
CA ARG A 337 8.17 -13.40 -18.48
C ARG A 337 7.95 -14.86 -18.09
N LEU A 338 9.03 -15.62 -17.95
CA LEU A 338 9.00 -17.03 -17.54
C LEU A 338 8.44 -17.22 -16.13
N THR A 339 8.63 -16.24 -15.23
CA THR A 339 8.10 -16.30 -13.85
C THR A 339 6.71 -15.68 -13.68
N THR A 340 6.10 -15.08 -14.71
CA THR A 340 4.71 -14.61 -14.63
C THR A 340 3.69 -15.66 -14.21
N PRO A 341 3.75 -16.95 -14.64
CA PRO A 341 2.80 -17.95 -14.17
C PRO A 341 2.92 -18.25 -12.67
N LEU A 342 4.08 -17.99 -12.07
CA LEU A 342 4.38 -18.23 -10.65
C LEU A 342 3.91 -17.10 -9.72
N ALA A 343 3.19 -16.11 -10.24
CA ALA A 343 2.59 -15.04 -9.45
C ALA A 343 1.39 -15.55 -8.65
N VAL A 344 1.66 -16.07 -7.44
CA VAL A 344 0.68 -16.71 -6.55
C VAL A 344 0.60 -16.08 -5.16
N CYS A 345 1.39 -15.07 -4.83
CA CYS A 345 1.33 -14.44 -3.51
C CYS A 345 0.34 -13.28 -3.50
N PHE A 346 -0.41 -13.11 -2.41
CA PHE A 346 -1.21 -11.90 -2.22
C PHE A 346 -0.30 -10.68 -2.05
N PRO A 347 -0.69 -9.50 -2.56
CA PRO A 347 -0.02 -8.26 -2.19
C PRO A 347 -0.17 -8.01 -0.68
N SER A 348 0.73 -7.21 -0.09
CA SER A 348 0.67 -6.86 1.35
C SER A 348 -0.68 -6.24 1.76
N GLY A 349 -1.33 -5.52 0.84
CA GLY A 349 -2.68 -4.98 1.00
C GLY A 349 -3.80 -6.03 1.04
N CYS A 350 -3.53 -7.31 0.80
CA CYS A 350 -4.51 -8.41 0.90
C CYS A 350 -3.99 -9.55 1.79
N ALA A 351 -3.12 -9.25 2.76
CA ALA A 351 -2.55 -10.30 3.60
C ALA A 351 -3.59 -10.98 4.51
N THR A 352 -4.54 -10.20 5.04
CA THR A 352 -5.69 -10.66 5.83
C THR A 352 -6.99 -10.25 5.14
N VAL A 353 -8.12 -10.85 5.52
CA VAL A 353 -9.45 -10.47 5.01
C VAL A 353 -9.72 -8.99 5.23
N GLY A 354 -9.45 -8.45 6.41
CA GLY A 354 -9.67 -7.04 6.72
C GLY A 354 -8.77 -6.10 5.88
N LYS A 355 -7.52 -6.48 5.64
CA LYS A 355 -6.66 -5.74 4.68
C LYS A 355 -7.21 -5.85 3.26
N ALA A 356 -7.65 -7.03 2.85
CA ALA A 356 -8.25 -7.26 1.55
C ALA A 356 -9.52 -6.43 1.35
N VAL A 357 -10.44 -6.40 2.32
CA VAL A 357 -11.64 -5.54 2.34
C VAL A 357 -11.24 -4.10 2.07
N MET A 358 -10.24 -3.57 2.77
CA MET A 358 -9.79 -2.19 2.56
C MET A 358 -9.22 -1.95 1.17
N ASN A 359 -8.37 -2.85 0.70
CA ASN A 359 -7.78 -2.72 -0.62
C ASN A 359 -8.84 -2.86 -1.72
N LEU A 360 -9.87 -3.70 -1.52
CA LEU A 360 -10.93 -3.94 -2.49
C LEU A 360 -12.01 -2.85 -2.49
N LEU A 361 -12.44 -2.38 -1.32
CA LEU A 361 -13.30 -1.20 -1.16
C LEU A 361 -12.71 -0.04 -1.93
N PHE A 362 -11.41 0.16 -1.78
CA PHE A 362 -10.71 1.25 -2.40
C PHE A 362 -10.55 1.11 -3.93
N LEU A 363 -10.20 -0.08 -4.41
CA LEU A 363 -10.09 -0.37 -5.84
C LEU A 363 -11.44 -0.27 -6.57
N ASN A 364 -12.55 -0.42 -5.83
CA ASN A 364 -13.91 -0.48 -6.37
C ASN A 364 -14.85 0.55 -5.72
N ARG A 365 -14.29 1.65 -5.18
CA ARG A 365 -15.05 2.62 -4.39
C ARG A 365 -16.28 3.13 -5.12
N ASP A 366 -16.14 3.47 -6.40
CA ASP A 366 -17.23 4.01 -7.21
C ASP A 366 -18.35 2.99 -7.47
N LYS A 367 -18.04 1.68 -7.42
CA LYS A 367 -19.03 0.58 -7.52
C LYS A 367 -19.69 0.26 -6.18
N ILE A 368 -18.91 0.31 -5.09
CA ILE A 368 -19.35 -0.10 -3.74
C ILE A 368 -20.07 1.04 -3.02
N VAL A 369 -19.66 2.28 -3.24
CA VAL A 369 -20.23 3.51 -2.68
C VAL A 369 -20.59 4.47 -3.82
N PRO A 370 -21.66 4.20 -4.57
CA PRO A 370 -22.11 5.05 -5.67
C PRO A 370 -22.50 6.46 -5.19
N LYS A 371 -22.11 7.49 -5.97
CA LYS A 371 -22.44 8.90 -5.68
C LYS A 371 -23.97 9.07 -5.58
N GLY A 372 -24.43 9.60 -4.45
CA GLY A 372 -25.84 9.92 -4.24
C GLY A 372 -26.73 8.75 -3.81
N GLN A 373 -26.18 7.56 -3.59
CA GLN A 373 -26.93 6.43 -3.06
C GLN A 373 -26.73 6.34 -1.55
N ARG A 374 -27.77 6.77 -0.81
CA ARG A 374 -28.00 6.30 0.55
C ARG A 374 -28.04 4.77 0.49
N THR A 375 -27.07 4.06 1.04
CA THR A 375 -27.35 2.71 1.55
C THR A 375 -27.11 2.66 3.04
N SER A 376 -28.14 2.18 3.75
CA SER A 376 -28.11 0.99 4.63
C SER A 376 -28.86 1.12 5.96
N GLU A 377 -29.54 2.23 6.26
CA GLU A 377 -30.51 2.25 7.38
C GLU A 377 -31.72 1.38 7.04
N GLU A 378 -32.34 1.56 5.86
CA GLU A 378 -33.46 0.73 5.42
C GLU A 378 -33.10 -0.76 5.28
N LYS A 379 -31.90 -1.10 4.78
CA LYS A 379 -31.49 -2.51 4.65
C LYS A 379 -31.24 -3.17 6.00
N VAL A 380 -30.58 -2.47 6.93
CA VAL A 380 -30.39 -2.94 8.30
C VAL A 380 -31.74 -3.06 9.00
N TRP A 381 -32.59 -2.04 8.86
CA TRP A 381 -33.97 -2.04 9.35
C TRP A 381 -34.77 -3.24 8.85
N TRP A 382 -34.78 -3.49 7.53
CA TRP A 382 -35.51 -4.62 6.96
C TRP A 382 -34.96 -5.97 7.43
N ARG A 383 -33.63 -6.12 7.52
CA ARG A 383 -33.04 -7.39 7.94
C ARG A 383 -33.21 -7.64 9.43
N MET A 384 -33.08 -6.60 10.26
CA MET A 384 -33.38 -6.66 11.69
C MET A 384 -34.86 -6.99 11.90
N LYS A 385 -35.76 -6.36 11.15
CA LYS A 385 -37.20 -6.59 11.20
C LYS A 385 -37.57 -8.03 10.84
N GLU A 386 -36.94 -8.61 9.82
CA GLU A 386 -37.12 -10.04 9.49
C GLU A 386 -36.73 -10.96 10.65
N ILE A 387 -35.60 -10.69 11.30
CA ILE A 387 -35.14 -11.49 12.45
C ILE A 387 -36.10 -11.36 13.63
N ILE A 388 -36.60 -10.16 13.91
CA ILE A 388 -37.59 -9.93 14.99
C ILE A 388 -38.88 -10.71 14.71
N VAL A 389 -39.38 -10.64 13.47
CA VAL A 389 -40.59 -11.36 13.03
C VAL A 389 -40.40 -12.88 13.15
N GLU A 390 -39.25 -13.40 12.71
CA GLU A 390 -38.95 -14.83 12.74
C GLU A 390 -38.76 -15.36 14.16
N ARG A 391 -38.11 -14.59 15.04
CA ARG A 391 -37.75 -15.04 16.39
C ARG A 391 -38.83 -14.83 17.43
N LEU A 392 -39.65 -13.78 17.29
CA LEU A 392 -40.75 -13.50 18.21
C LEU A 392 -42.11 -13.97 17.67
N ASP A 393 -42.16 -14.54 16.46
CA ASP A 393 -43.39 -15.00 15.79
C ASP A 393 -44.50 -13.92 15.72
N VAL A 394 -44.07 -12.66 15.53
CA VAL A 394 -44.95 -11.47 15.46
C VAL A 394 -45.24 -11.05 14.02
N LYS A 395 -46.33 -10.32 13.79
CA LYS A 395 -46.67 -9.91 12.43
C LYS A 395 -45.77 -8.78 11.95
N PRO A 396 -45.39 -8.72 10.66
CA PRO A 396 -44.50 -7.68 10.14
C PRO A 396 -45.00 -6.24 10.34
N HIS A 397 -46.30 -6.00 10.45
CA HIS A 397 -46.82 -4.64 10.65
C HIS A 397 -46.77 -4.17 12.12
N GLU A 398 -46.63 -5.10 13.07
CA GLU A 398 -46.52 -4.80 14.51
C GLU A 398 -45.10 -4.30 14.86
N VAL A 399 -44.09 -4.71 14.10
CA VAL A 399 -42.69 -4.27 14.26
C VAL A 399 -42.49 -2.87 13.65
N THR A 400 -42.72 -1.86 14.50
CA THR A 400 -42.52 -0.42 14.24
C THR A 400 -41.40 0.13 15.12
N ARG A 401 -40.88 1.34 14.84
CA ARG A 401 -39.75 1.91 15.61
C ARG A 401 -40.10 2.13 17.08
N ASP A 402 -41.33 2.54 17.36
CA ASP A 402 -41.79 2.86 18.70
C ASP A 402 -42.29 1.62 19.47
N ALA A 403 -42.37 0.46 18.81
CA ALA A 403 -42.81 -0.78 19.44
C ALA A 403 -41.85 -1.20 20.56
N ARG A 404 -42.41 -1.44 21.74
CA ARG A 404 -41.69 -1.95 22.91
C ARG A 404 -41.66 -3.46 22.91
N PHE A 405 -40.48 -4.04 23.14
CA PHE A 405 -40.29 -5.50 23.08
C PHE A 405 -41.16 -6.25 24.10
N PHE A 406 -41.25 -5.75 25.33
CA PHE A 406 -42.01 -6.39 26.41
C PHE A 406 -43.52 -6.07 26.36
N GLU A 407 -43.89 -4.82 26.10
CA GLU A 407 -45.29 -4.36 26.16
C GLU A 407 -46.06 -4.66 24.87
N ASP A 408 -45.43 -4.49 23.70
CA ASP A 408 -46.10 -4.53 22.40
C ASP A 408 -45.80 -5.80 21.59
N LEU A 409 -44.62 -6.40 21.76
CA LEU A 409 -44.17 -7.59 21.02
C LEU A 409 -44.14 -8.88 21.86
N GLY A 410 -44.47 -8.79 23.16
CA GLY A 410 -44.61 -9.96 24.03
C GLY A 410 -43.31 -10.70 24.37
N ALA A 411 -42.14 -10.12 24.10
CA ALA A 411 -40.86 -10.71 24.49
C ALA A 411 -40.76 -10.71 26.03
N SER A 412 -40.49 -11.85 26.67
CA SER A 412 -40.42 -11.98 28.15
C SER A 412 -39.14 -12.61 28.67
#